data_AF-A0A3D0JEN5-F1
#
_entry.id   AF-A0A3D0JEN5-F1
#
_cell.length_a   1.000
_cell.length_b   1.000
_cell.length_c   1.000
_cell.angle_alpha   90.00
_cell.angle_beta   90.00
_cell.angle_gamma   90.00
#
_symmetry.space_group_name_H-M   'P 1'
#
loop_
_entity.id
_entity.type
_entity.pdbx_description
1 polymer ?
#
loop_
_entity_poly.entity_id
_entity_poly.type
_entity_poly.pdbx_seq_one_letter_code
_entity_poly.pdbx_strand_id
1 'polypeptide(L)'
;MEEYFSGNLSVPLSDCRSKCLGKKLICVAGVGNNGGDGACIAGIIKEKAIKNVETQLIVCGNLEKASWEFLYQLSVYKKLGGNVKFYKEEGDLRKEALSIDDKKSVIIVDALFGTGLAREVAGSFAALIAEMNELKSEGAVVVAVDVPSGINTDNGKVMGIAAFADATITFGYNKKGLITKTGKEYAGRVIVKDIGIPEEAYRKVMNA
;
A
#
# COMPACT_ATOMS: atom_id res chain seq x y z
N MET A 1 9.74 1.02 -6.64
CA MET A 1 9.40 -0.21 -5.89
C MET A 1 10.26 -1.39 -6.33
N GLU A 2 10.47 -1.57 -7.64
CA GLU A 2 11.47 -2.49 -8.20
C GLU A 2 12.85 -2.38 -7.53
N GLU A 3 13.42 -1.18 -7.40
CA GLU A 3 14.70 -0.96 -6.70
C GLU A 3 14.72 -1.36 -5.21
N TYR A 4 13.54 -1.35 -4.56
CA TYR A 4 13.37 -1.73 -3.16
C TYR A 4 13.34 -3.26 -3.01
N PHE A 5 12.88 -3.98 -4.04
CA PHE A 5 12.80 -5.43 -4.10
C PHE A 5 13.99 -6.08 -4.86
N SER A 6 14.73 -5.32 -5.67
CA SER A 6 15.91 -5.79 -6.42
C SER A 6 17.23 -5.61 -5.69
N GLY A 7 17.24 -4.98 -4.50
CA GLY A 7 18.42 -4.87 -3.64
C GLY A 7 19.43 -3.79 -4.02
N ASN A 8 19.13 -2.90 -4.96
CA ASN A 8 20.08 -1.91 -5.51
C ASN A 8 20.04 -0.51 -4.87
N LEU A 9 19.60 -0.36 -3.61
CA LEU A 9 19.76 0.92 -2.90
C LEU A 9 21.21 1.08 -2.38
N SER A 10 21.88 2.15 -2.83
CA SER A 10 23.12 2.69 -2.25
C SER A 10 22.89 3.51 -0.96
N VAL A 11 21.73 3.37 -0.32
CA VAL A 11 21.43 3.98 0.99
C VAL A 11 21.54 2.88 2.05
N PRO A 12 22.36 3.04 3.11
CA PRO A 12 22.62 1.95 4.05
C PRO A 12 21.33 1.53 4.77
N LEU A 13 20.79 0.38 4.38
CA LEU A 13 19.91 -0.46 5.18
C LEU A 13 20.75 -1.25 6.19
N SER A 14 21.71 -0.61 6.86
CA SER A 14 22.67 -1.30 7.74
C SER A 14 21.99 -2.04 8.91
N ASP A 15 20.74 -1.70 9.24
CA ASP A 15 19.93 -2.39 10.25
C ASP A 15 18.87 -3.37 9.66
N CYS A 16 18.69 -3.43 8.34
CA CYS A 16 17.85 -4.41 7.67
C CYS A 16 18.71 -5.36 6.81
N ARG A 17 19.58 -6.14 7.47
CA ARG A 17 20.37 -7.20 6.82
C ARG A 17 19.46 -8.17 6.03
N SER A 18 19.50 -8.07 4.70
CA SER A 18 19.60 -9.20 3.76
C SER A 18 18.58 -10.36 3.75
N LYS A 19 17.30 -10.22 4.19
CA LYS A 19 16.33 -11.36 4.19
C LYS A 19 14.83 -11.02 4.03
N CYS A 20 14.40 -10.01 3.28
CA CYS A 20 12.98 -9.62 3.24
C CYS A 20 12.30 -9.68 1.87
N LEU A 21 12.50 -10.77 1.11
CA LEU A 21 11.44 -11.17 0.17
C LEU A 21 10.49 -12.05 0.97
N GLY A 22 9.39 -11.45 1.43
CA GLY A 22 8.29 -12.21 2.01
C GLY A 22 7.85 -13.29 1.03
N LYS A 23 7.54 -14.48 1.52
CA LYS A 23 6.98 -15.57 0.70
C LYS A 23 5.63 -15.19 0.09
N LYS A 24 4.92 -14.20 0.66
CA LYS A 24 3.65 -13.69 0.14
C LYS A 24 3.56 -12.18 0.23
N LEU A 25 3.12 -11.57 -0.87
CA LEU A 25 2.80 -10.16 -0.99
C LEU A 25 1.29 -10.02 -1.20
N ILE A 26 0.62 -9.38 -0.26
CA ILE A 26 -0.82 -9.13 -0.29
C ILE A 26 -1.04 -7.63 -0.53
N CYS A 27 -1.52 -7.27 -1.71
CA CYS A 27 -1.96 -5.91 -1.99
C CYS A 27 -3.41 -5.74 -1.56
N VAL A 28 -3.65 -4.82 -0.64
CA VAL A 28 -4.97 -4.46 -0.13
C VAL A 28 -5.40 -3.18 -0.83
N ALA A 29 -6.32 -3.29 -1.79
CA ALA A 29 -6.63 -2.24 -2.74
C ALA A 29 -8.05 -1.72 -2.62
N GLY A 30 -8.21 -0.40 -2.66
CA GLY A 30 -9.48 0.24 -2.98
C GLY A 30 -9.79 0.12 -4.48
N VAL A 31 -10.89 0.72 -4.93
CA VAL A 31 -11.27 0.76 -6.36
C VAL A 31 -10.84 2.06 -7.08
N GLY A 32 -10.19 2.98 -6.36
CA GLY A 32 -9.64 4.22 -6.92
C GLY A 32 -8.19 4.08 -7.41
N ASN A 33 -7.56 5.21 -7.75
CA ASN A 33 -6.21 5.24 -8.34
C ASN A 33 -5.15 4.59 -7.43
N ASN A 34 -5.20 4.84 -6.11
CA ASN A 34 -4.27 4.21 -5.17
C ASN A 34 -4.36 2.67 -5.21
N GLY A 35 -5.58 2.14 -5.35
CA GLY A 35 -5.80 0.71 -5.54
C GLY A 35 -5.24 0.21 -6.87
N GLY A 36 -5.28 1.05 -7.91
CA GLY A 36 -4.64 0.78 -9.20
C GLY A 36 -3.12 0.65 -9.08
N ASP A 37 -2.48 1.52 -8.29
CA ASP A 37 -1.06 1.40 -7.97
C ASP A 37 -0.78 0.09 -7.23
N GLY A 38 -1.62 -0.28 -6.24
CA GLY A 38 -1.57 -1.58 -5.56
C GLY A 38 -1.64 -2.78 -6.51
N ALA A 39 -2.57 -2.77 -7.46
CA ALA A 39 -2.71 -3.82 -8.47
C ALA A 39 -1.51 -3.85 -9.45
N CYS A 40 -0.98 -2.69 -9.83
CA CYS A 40 0.21 -2.58 -10.66
C CYS A 40 1.43 -3.20 -9.98
N ILE A 41 1.63 -2.92 -8.69
CA ILE A 41 2.71 -3.49 -7.88
C ILE A 41 2.63 -5.02 -7.87
N ALA A 42 1.45 -5.58 -7.60
CA ALA A 42 1.25 -7.03 -7.64
C ALA A 42 1.56 -7.61 -9.04
N GLY A 43 1.13 -6.90 -10.09
CA GLY A 43 1.44 -7.23 -11.49
C GLY A 43 2.93 -7.31 -11.78
N ILE A 44 3.70 -6.28 -11.43
CA ILE A 44 5.15 -6.22 -11.67
C ILE A 44 5.88 -7.37 -10.96
N ILE A 45 5.52 -7.66 -9.70
CA ILE A 45 6.15 -8.75 -8.93
C ILE A 45 5.83 -10.11 -9.57
N LYS A 46 4.59 -10.30 -10.01
CA LYS A 46 4.14 -11.52 -10.69
C LYS A 46 4.82 -11.71 -12.05
N GLU A 47 4.86 -10.66 -12.88
CA GLU A 47 5.47 -10.66 -14.21
C GLU A 47 6.95 -11.01 -14.15
N LYS A 48 7.67 -10.43 -13.18
CA LYS A 48 9.10 -10.73 -12.96
C LYS A 48 9.36 -12.12 -12.41
N ALA A 49 8.29 -12.88 -12.11
CA ALA A 49 8.33 -14.22 -11.58
C ALA A 49 9.34 -14.34 -10.43
N ILE A 50 9.34 -13.35 -9.52
CA ILE A 50 10.28 -13.33 -8.40
C ILE A 50 10.09 -14.63 -7.63
N LYS A 51 11.09 -15.52 -7.71
CA LYS A 51 10.96 -16.90 -7.26
C LYS A 51 10.54 -16.93 -5.80
N ASN A 52 9.53 -17.75 -5.50
CA ASN A 52 9.00 -17.99 -4.16
C ASN A 52 8.23 -16.81 -3.53
N VAL A 53 7.74 -15.85 -4.32
CA VAL A 53 6.78 -14.85 -3.86
C VAL A 53 5.41 -15.09 -4.48
N GLU A 54 4.45 -15.47 -3.65
CA GLU A 54 3.04 -15.49 -4.03
C GLU A 54 2.46 -14.07 -3.97
N THR A 55 1.75 -13.65 -5.02
CA THR A 55 1.03 -12.38 -5.02
C THR A 55 -0.46 -12.61 -4.87
N GLN A 56 -1.10 -11.81 -4.02
CA GLN A 56 -2.55 -11.80 -3.80
C GLN A 56 -3.04 -10.35 -3.86
N LEU A 57 -4.13 -10.10 -4.58
CA LEU A 57 -4.83 -8.81 -4.56
C LEU A 57 -6.15 -8.97 -3.82
N ILE A 58 -6.36 -8.20 -2.76
CA ILE A 58 -7.62 -8.13 -2.03
C ILE A 58 -8.25 -6.78 -2.33
N VAL A 59 -9.42 -6.80 -2.96
CA VAL A 59 -10.13 -5.61 -3.43
C VAL A 59 -11.28 -5.28 -2.49
N CYS A 60 -11.34 -4.05 -1.99
CA CYS A 60 -12.44 -3.53 -1.18
C CYS A 60 -13.12 -2.35 -1.89
N GLY A 61 -14.44 -2.42 -2.05
CA GLY A 61 -15.25 -1.37 -2.68
C GLY A 61 -16.11 -1.86 -3.85
N ASN A 62 -16.97 -0.98 -4.38
CA ASN A 62 -17.84 -1.29 -5.51
C ASN A 62 -17.12 -1.05 -6.85
N LEU A 63 -16.97 -2.10 -7.66
CA LEU A 63 -16.36 -2.04 -8.99
C LEU A 63 -17.06 -1.10 -9.97
N GLU A 64 -18.37 -0.86 -9.82
CA GLU A 64 -19.09 0.10 -10.67
C GLU A 64 -18.60 1.54 -10.48
N LYS A 65 -17.97 1.82 -9.33
CA LYS A 65 -17.36 3.11 -9.00
C LYS A 65 -15.84 3.09 -9.19
N ALA A 66 -15.30 2.04 -9.80
CA ALA A 66 -13.86 1.91 -9.99
C ALA A 66 -13.33 2.94 -10.97
N SER A 67 -12.16 3.47 -10.65
CA SER A 67 -11.35 4.23 -11.61
C SER A 67 -10.96 3.36 -12.80
N TRP A 68 -10.76 4.00 -13.95
CA TRP A 68 -10.27 3.30 -15.14
C TRP A 68 -8.89 2.69 -14.90
N GLU A 69 -8.01 3.41 -14.19
CA GLU A 69 -6.67 3.01 -13.82
C GLU A 69 -6.69 1.72 -13.00
N PHE A 70 -7.56 1.63 -12.00
CA PHE A 70 -7.74 0.41 -11.22
C PHE A 70 -8.20 -0.75 -12.08
N LEU A 71 -9.25 -0.56 -12.91
CA LEU A 71 -9.77 -1.62 -13.78
C LEU A 71 -8.73 -2.11 -14.78
N TYR A 72 -7.95 -1.20 -15.36
CA TYR A 72 -6.85 -1.53 -16.25
C TYR A 72 -5.81 -2.40 -15.55
N GLN A 73 -5.28 -1.96 -14.41
CA GLN A 73 -4.24 -2.71 -13.66
C GLN A 73 -4.77 -4.04 -13.12
N LEU A 74 -6.02 -4.08 -12.67
CA LEU A 74 -6.71 -5.32 -12.31
C LEU A 74 -6.75 -6.31 -13.49
N SER A 75 -7.04 -5.82 -14.71
CA SER A 75 -7.08 -6.65 -15.91
C SER A 75 -5.69 -7.19 -16.28
N VAL A 76 -4.65 -6.37 -16.17
CA VAL A 76 -3.25 -6.76 -16.41
C VAL A 76 -2.84 -7.85 -15.42
N TYR A 77 -3.06 -7.61 -14.13
CA TYR A 77 -2.73 -8.58 -13.07
C TYR A 77 -3.44 -9.92 -13.25
N LYS A 78 -4.73 -9.91 -13.63
CA LYS A 78 -5.47 -11.15 -13.96
C LYS A 78 -4.89 -11.88 -15.16
N LYS A 79 -4.51 -11.18 -16.23
CA LYS A 79 -3.88 -11.78 -17.42
C LYS A 79 -2.55 -12.46 -17.12
N LEU A 80 -1.82 -11.97 -16.12
CA LEU A 80 -0.59 -12.58 -15.60
C LEU A 80 -0.85 -13.80 -14.67
N GLY A 81 -2.10 -14.26 -14.55
CA GLY A 81 -2.47 -15.35 -13.65
C GLY A 81 -2.40 -14.95 -12.17
N GLY A 82 -2.64 -13.67 -11.86
CA GLY A 82 -2.71 -13.15 -10.51
C GLY A 82 -3.98 -13.57 -9.77
N ASN A 83 -3.86 -13.86 -8.47
CA ASN A 83 -4.99 -14.21 -7.62
C ASN A 83 -5.69 -12.94 -7.11
N VAL A 84 -7.01 -12.85 -7.30
CA VAL A 84 -7.83 -11.71 -6.86
C VAL A 84 -8.97 -12.20 -5.96
N LYS A 85 -9.14 -11.55 -4.81
CA LYS A 85 -10.26 -11.74 -3.88
C LYS A 85 -10.98 -10.42 -3.68
N PHE A 86 -12.29 -10.49 -3.51
CA PHE A 86 -13.12 -9.33 -3.17
C PHE A 86 -13.48 -9.42 -1.71
N TYR A 87 -13.04 -8.41 -0.95
CA TYR A 87 -13.30 -8.34 0.48
C TYR A 87 -14.76 -8.04 0.74
N LYS A 88 -15.33 -8.72 1.74
CA LYS A 88 -16.68 -8.52 2.27
C LYS A 88 -16.58 -8.37 3.79
N GLU A 89 -17.66 -7.89 4.42
CA GLU A 89 -17.69 -7.62 5.86
C GLU A 89 -17.35 -8.83 6.76
N GLU A 90 -17.45 -10.06 6.26
CA GLU A 90 -17.08 -11.29 6.98
C GLU A 90 -15.62 -11.77 6.79
N GLY A 91 -14.78 -11.00 6.07
CA GLY A 91 -13.31 -11.12 6.11
C GLY A 91 -12.66 -12.18 5.20
N ASP A 92 -11.56 -11.82 4.52
CA ASP A 92 -10.68 -12.75 3.78
C ASP A 92 -9.17 -12.42 3.93
N LEU A 93 -8.79 -11.26 4.48
CA LEU A 93 -7.38 -10.86 4.56
C LEU A 93 -6.61 -11.70 5.58
N ARG A 94 -7.12 -11.88 6.81
CA ARG A 94 -6.47 -12.76 7.79
C ARG A 94 -6.32 -14.20 7.28
N LYS A 95 -7.32 -14.74 6.59
CA LYS A 95 -7.28 -16.09 6.02
C LYS A 95 -6.17 -16.24 4.99
N GLU A 96 -6.05 -15.27 4.08
CA GLU A 96 -4.98 -15.25 3.08
C GLU A 96 -3.60 -15.07 3.71
N ALA A 97 -3.47 -14.27 4.77
CA ALA A 97 -2.21 -14.12 5.49
C ALA A 97 -1.86 -15.37 6.33
N LEU A 98 -2.85 -16.12 6.82
CA LEU A 98 -2.66 -17.36 7.61
C LEU A 98 -2.32 -18.58 6.76
N SER A 99 -2.38 -18.47 5.43
CA SER A 99 -1.93 -19.54 4.53
C SER A 99 -0.41 -19.75 4.55
N ILE A 100 0.33 -18.96 5.34
CA ILE A 100 1.77 -19.07 5.55
C ILE A 100 2.06 -19.15 7.06
N ASP A 101 2.81 -20.17 7.46
CA ASP A 101 3.13 -20.45 8.87
C ASP A 101 3.99 -19.35 9.52
N ASP A 102 4.86 -18.70 8.74
CA ASP A 102 5.73 -17.62 9.20
C ASP A 102 5.19 -16.25 8.76
N LYS A 103 4.51 -15.55 9.67
CA LYS A 103 3.96 -14.21 9.43
C LYS A 103 5.00 -13.15 9.05
N LYS A 104 6.25 -13.33 9.48
CA LYS A 104 7.36 -12.43 9.09
C LYS A 104 7.70 -12.53 7.60
N SER A 105 7.20 -13.57 6.95
CA SER A 105 7.29 -13.77 5.51
C SER A 105 6.10 -13.15 4.75
N VAL A 106 5.22 -12.36 5.38
CA VAL A 106 4.10 -11.67 4.73
C VAL A 106 4.39 -10.17 4.62
N ILE A 107 4.26 -9.65 3.40
CA ILE A 107 4.28 -8.22 3.11
C ILE A 107 2.87 -7.80 2.71
N ILE A 108 2.33 -6.80 3.39
CA ILE A 108 1.04 -6.19 3.09
C ILE A 108 1.29 -4.83 2.45
N VAL A 109 0.73 -4.61 1.27
CA VAL A 109 0.73 -3.30 0.62
C VAL A 109 -0.61 -2.64 0.88
N ASP A 110 -0.62 -1.59 1.68
CA ASP A 110 -1.79 -0.75 1.91
C ASP A 110 -1.97 0.22 0.74
N ALA A 111 -2.98 -0.06 -0.08
CA ALA A 111 -3.37 0.68 -1.27
C ALA A 111 -4.87 0.99 -1.26
N LEU A 112 -5.48 1.11 -0.06
CA LEU A 112 -6.92 1.39 0.06
C LEU A 112 -7.23 2.83 -0.32
N PHE A 113 -6.54 3.78 0.31
CA PHE A 113 -6.77 5.21 0.15
C PHE A 113 -5.42 5.95 0.08
N GLY A 114 -5.28 6.81 -0.92
CA GLY A 114 -4.18 7.76 -1.03
C GLY A 114 -4.67 9.18 -0.70
N THR A 115 -4.30 10.13 -1.53
CA THR A 115 -4.97 11.45 -1.58
C THR A 115 -6.49 11.35 -1.84
N GLY A 116 -7.25 12.30 -1.28
CA GLY A 116 -8.70 12.42 -1.53
C GLY A 116 -9.62 11.77 -0.48
N LEU A 117 -9.08 11.28 0.65
CA LEU A 117 -9.90 10.83 1.77
C LEU A 117 -10.62 12.01 2.44
N ALA A 118 -11.90 12.19 2.09
CA ALA A 118 -12.73 13.31 2.54
C ALA A 118 -13.66 12.96 3.72
N ARG A 119 -13.84 11.68 4.04
CA ARG A 119 -14.75 11.18 5.08
C ARG A 119 -14.05 10.19 5.99
N GLU A 120 -14.58 10.02 7.20
CA GLU A 120 -14.10 8.98 8.11
C GLU A 120 -14.24 7.58 7.48
N VAL A 121 -13.24 6.75 7.74
CA VAL A 121 -13.20 5.36 7.29
C VAL A 121 -14.11 4.52 8.18
N ALA A 122 -15.02 3.77 7.57
CA ALA A 122 -16.01 2.95 8.25
C ALA A 122 -16.30 1.65 7.47
N GLY A 123 -17.10 0.76 8.06
CA GLY A 123 -17.56 -0.49 7.45
C GLY A 123 -16.40 -1.40 7.04
N SER A 124 -16.52 -2.04 5.87
CA SER A 124 -15.52 -3.01 5.37
C SER A 124 -14.10 -2.42 5.29
N PHE A 125 -13.94 -1.14 4.97
CA PHE A 125 -12.62 -0.51 4.92
C PHE A 125 -11.99 -0.38 6.32
N ALA A 126 -12.79 -0.03 7.32
CA ALA A 126 -12.29 0.06 8.70
C ALA A 126 -11.91 -1.32 9.25
N ALA A 127 -12.73 -2.34 8.97
CA ALA A 127 -12.42 -3.73 9.33
C ALA A 127 -11.10 -4.21 8.69
N LEU A 128 -10.89 -3.90 7.42
CA LEU A 128 -9.69 -4.29 6.70
C LEU A 128 -8.43 -3.59 7.23
N ILE A 129 -8.53 -2.31 7.60
CA ILE A 129 -7.43 -1.58 8.26
C ILE A 129 -7.12 -2.19 9.63
N ALA A 130 -8.14 -2.59 10.40
CA ALA A 130 -7.95 -3.26 11.67
C ALA A 130 -7.21 -4.61 11.48
N GLU A 131 -7.62 -5.43 10.51
CA GLU A 131 -6.93 -6.69 10.18
C GLU A 131 -5.47 -6.47 9.76
N MET A 132 -5.16 -5.42 8.98
CA MET A 132 -3.78 -5.05 8.63
C MET A 132 -2.95 -4.71 9.86
N ASN A 133 -3.50 -3.91 10.77
CA ASN A 133 -2.82 -3.51 12.01
C ASN A 133 -2.58 -4.71 12.95
N GLU A 134 -3.53 -5.64 13.04
CA GLU A 134 -3.34 -6.88 13.78
C GLU A 134 -2.24 -7.75 13.18
N LEU A 135 -2.28 -8.00 11.87
CA LEU A 135 -1.24 -8.78 11.17
C LEU A 135 0.15 -8.16 11.33
N LYS A 136 0.23 -6.82 11.35
CA LYS A 136 1.46 -6.11 11.66
C LYS A 136 1.96 -6.41 13.07
N SER A 137 1.06 -6.38 14.06
CA SER A 137 1.42 -6.72 15.45
C SER A 137 1.89 -8.17 15.60
N GLU A 138 1.43 -9.07 14.72
CA GLU A 138 1.86 -10.47 14.60
C GLU A 138 3.17 -10.65 13.81
N GLY A 139 3.74 -9.57 13.26
CA GLY A 139 5.04 -9.55 12.60
C GLY A 139 5.03 -9.41 11.07
N ALA A 140 3.87 -9.22 10.44
CA ALA A 140 3.82 -8.85 9.02
C ALA A 140 4.39 -7.45 8.79
N VAL A 141 4.97 -7.22 7.60
CA VAL A 141 5.47 -5.89 7.20
C VAL A 141 4.37 -5.17 6.44
N VAL A 142 4.04 -3.94 6.84
CA VAL A 142 3.04 -3.11 6.14
C VAL A 142 3.73 -1.97 5.40
N VAL A 143 3.48 -1.86 4.10
CA VAL A 143 3.97 -0.77 3.25
C VAL A 143 2.79 0.01 2.69
N ALA A 144 2.70 1.30 3.01
CA ALA A 144 1.65 2.16 2.49
C ALA A 144 2.04 2.80 1.15
N VAL A 145 1.07 2.93 0.24
CA VAL A 145 1.19 3.64 -1.03
C VAL A 145 0.56 5.03 -0.90
N ASP A 146 1.31 6.05 -1.29
CA ASP A 146 1.03 7.49 -1.15
C ASP A 146 0.99 7.98 0.30
N VAL A 147 0.04 7.49 1.09
CA VAL A 147 -0.13 7.72 2.53
C VAL A 147 -0.73 6.48 3.20
N PRO A 148 -0.49 6.25 4.51
CA PRO A 148 -1.23 5.21 5.22
C PRO A 148 -2.73 5.49 5.15
N SER A 149 -3.50 4.51 4.71
CA SER A 149 -4.94 4.63 4.57
C SER A 149 -5.56 5.02 5.90
N GLY A 150 -6.42 6.04 5.87
CA GLY A 150 -7.02 6.62 7.07
C GLY A 150 -6.30 7.86 7.62
N ILE A 151 -5.12 8.22 7.10
CA ILE A 151 -4.47 9.50 7.40
C ILE A 151 -4.93 10.57 6.42
N ASN A 152 -5.41 11.70 6.93
CA ASN A 152 -5.71 12.87 6.11
C ASN A 152 -4.41 13.50 5.58
N THR A 153 -4.31 13.69 4.27
CA THR A 153 -3.10 14.16 3.58
C THR A 153 -2.71 15.60 3.88
N ASP A 154 -3.63 16.43 4.38
CA ASP A 154 -3.39 17.86 4.58
C ASP A 154 -3.02 18.19 6.03
N ASN A 155 -3.64 17.51 6.99
CA ASN A 155 -3.50 17.82 8.42
C ASN A 155 -3.03 16.64 9.28
N GLY A 156 -2.91 15.44 8.72
CA GLY A 156 -2.38 14.26 9.41
C GLY A 156 -3.31 13.65 10.44
N LYS A 157 -4.57 14.09 10.52
CA LYS A 157 -5.57 13.50 11.41
C LYS A 157 -5.92 12.08 10.97
N VAL A 158 -6.14 11.21 11.96
CA VAL A 158 -6.76 9.91 11.75
C VAL A 158 -8.25 10.12 11.44
N MET A 159 -8.69 9.57 10.31
CA MET A 159 -10.05 9.66 9.81
C MET A 159 -10.83 8.40 10.20
N GLY A 160 -11.21 8.28 11.47
CA GLY A 160 -11.86 7.09 12.04
C GLY A 160 -10.86 6.01 12.47
N ILE A 161 -10.19 5.36 11.52
CA ILE A 161 -9.09 4.40 11.76
C ILE A 161 -8.01 4.60 10.70
N ALA A 162 -6.75 4.35 11.05
CA ALA A 162 -5.63 4.43 10.11
C ALA A 162 -4.70 3.21 10.21
N ALA A 163 -4.09 2.87 9.07
CA ALA A 163 -3.10 1.80 8.97
C ALA A 163 -1.77 2.25 9.58
N PHE A 164 -1.14 1.39 10.37
CA PHE A 164 0.23 1.57 10.83
C PHE A 164 1.18 0.93 9.83
N ALA A 165 2.00 1.73 9.16
CA ALA A 165 2.96 1.28 8.18
C ALA A 165 4.39 1.20 8.76
N ASP A 166 5.16 0.20 8.33
CA ASP A 166 6.62 0.17 8.52
C ASP A 166 7.32 1.17 7.61
N ALA A 167 6.78 1.34 6.40
CA ALA A 167 7.23 2.33 5.43
C ALA A 167 6.08 2.87 4.58
N THR A 168 6.20 4.11 4.14
CA THR A 168 5.27 4.76 3.21
C THR A 168 6.03 5.22 1.97
N ILE A 169 5.58 4.80 0.80
CA ILE A 169 6.11 5.26 -0.49
C ILE A 169 5.18 6.34 -1.02
N THR A 170 5.61 7.60 -0.97
CA THR A 170 4.83 8.74 -1.46
C THR A 170 5.40 9.29 -2.76
N PHE A 171 4.55 9.92 -3.58
CA PHE A 171 4.91 10.32 -4.93
C PHE A 171 5.03 11.83 -5.10
N GLY A 172 6.12 12.26 -5.72
CA GLY A 172 6.41 13.65 -6.08
C GLY A 172 6.89 14.51 -4.93
N TYR A 173 6.09 14.64 -3.88
CA TYR A 173 6.41 15.42 -2.68
C TYR A 173 5.84 14.76 -1.43
N ASN A 174 6.45 15.08 -0.28
CA ASN A 174 5.96 14.64 1.00
C ASN A 174 4.65 15.38 1.36
N LYS A 175 3.57 14.64 1.62
CA LYS A 175 2.27 15.25 1.97
C LYS A 175 2.34 15.95 3.32
N LYS A 176 1.63 17.06 3.49
CA LYS A 176 1.60 17.84 4.76
C LYS A 176 1.17 16.98 5.95
N GLY A 177 0.23 16.08 5.74
CA GLY A 177 -0.22 15.14 6.75
C GLY A 177 0.90 14.23 7.27
N LEU A 178 1.79 13.75 6.40
CA LEU A 178 2.90 12.85 6.75
C LEU A 178 4.02 13.53 7.54
N ILE A 179 4.11 14.86 7.55
CA ILE A 179 5.13 15.57 8.34
C ILE A 179 4.65 15.93 9.77
N THR A 180 3.34 15.77 10.04
CA THR A 180 2.76 15.97 11.37
C THR A 180 3.23 14.90 12.35
N LYS A 181 3.03 15.12 13.67
CA LYS A 181 3.36 14.10 14.69
C LYS A 181 2.63 12.78 14.41
N THR A 182 1.32 12.86 14.21
CA THR A 182 0.47 11.69 13.94
C THR A 182 0.81 11.05 12.60
N GLY A 183 0.95 11.83 11.52
CA GLY A 183 1.32 11.26 10.23
C GLY A 183 2.66 10.52 10.27
N LYS A 184 3.68 11.05 10.96
CA LYS A 184 4.97 10.38 11.13
C LYS A 184 4.85 9.06 11.91
N GLU A 185 4.02 9.05 12.95
CA GLU A 185 3.77 7.86 13.77
C GLU A 185 3.15 6.71 12.95
N TYR A 186 2.19 7.04 12.08
CA TYR A 186 1.51 6.03 11.25
C TYR A 186 2.27 5.67 9.97
N ALA A 187 3.11 6.56 9.44
CA ALA A 187 3.78 6.37 8.15
C ALA A 187 5.08 5.55 8.22
N GLY A 188 5.64 5.37 9.41
CA GLY A 188 6.94 4.74 9.57
C GLY A 188 8.02 5.47 8.76
N ARG A 189 8.85 4.72 8.02
CA ARG A 189 9.84 5.33 7.12
C ARG A 189 9.19 5.87 5.84
N VAL A 190 9.19 7.19 5.67
CA VAL A 190 8.70 7.83 4.43
C VAL A 190 9.78 7.87 3.35
N ILE A 191 9.43 7.38 2.16
CA ILE A 191 10.28 7.38 0.97
C ILE A 191 9.54 8.16 -0.13
N VAL A 192 10.08 9.29 -0.55
CA VAL A 192 9.53 10.06 -1.66
C VAL A 192 10.13 9.53 -2.96
N LYS A 193 9.29 9.10 -3.89
CA LYS A 193 9.70 8.70 -5.24
C LYS A 193 9.26 9.76 -6.24
N ASP A 194 10.19 10.14 -7.10
CA ASP A 194 9.91 11.00 -8.24
C ASP A 194 9.06 10.22 -9.27
N ILE A 195 8.03 10.88 -9.78
CA ILE A 195 7.13 10.34 -10.82
C ILE A 195 7.26 11.13 -12.14
N GLY A 196 8.33 11.90 -12.29
CA GLY A 196 8.65 12.63 -13.53
C GLY A 196 7.86 13.92 -13.71
N ILE A 197 7.35 14.52 -12.63
CA ILE A 197 6.70 15.83 -12.71
C ILE A 197 7.78 16.93 -12.69
N PRO A 198 7.80 17.84 -13.67
CA PRO A 198 8.79 18.91 -13.73
C PRO A 198 8.79 19.78 -12.46
N GLU A 199 9.98 20.15 -11.97
CA GLU A 199 10.16 20.92 -10.73
C GLU A 199 9.38 22.25 -10.71
N GLU A 200 9.19 22.86 -11.88
CA GLU A 200 8.40 24.07 -12.08
C GLU A 200 6.91 23.91 -11.74
N ALA A 201 6.34 22.71 -11.94
CA ALA A 201 4.96 22.42 -11.56
C ALA A 201 4.81 22.38 -10.03
N TYR A 202 5.82 21.90 -9.31
CA TYR A 202 5.82 21.91 -7.84
C TYR A 202 5.98 23.31 -7.26
N ARG A 203 6.84 24.15 -7.83
CA ARG A 203 7.07 25.53 -7.37
C ARG A 203 5.82 26.42 -7.48
N LYS A 204 4.97 26.19 -8.47
CA LYS A 204 3.71 26.94 -8.64
C LYS A 204 2.66 26.60 -7.58
N VAL A 205 2.63 25.36 -7.09
CA VAL A 205 1.67 24.89 -6.08
C VAL A 205 2.13 25.23 -4.65
N MET A 206 3.45 25.26 -4.40
CA MET A 206 4.01 25.56 -3.07
C MET A 206 4.08 27.06 -2.75
N ASN A 207 3.96 27.93 -3.75
CA ASN A 207 3.98 29.40 -3.62
C ASN A 207 2.58 30.04 -3.78
N ALA A 208 1.51 29.23 -3.82
CA ALA A 208 0.12 29.65 -3.85
C ALA A 208 -0.54 29.39 -2.49
#